data_AF-A0A409X5E7-F1
#
_entry.id   AF-A0A409X5E7-F1
#
_cell.length_a   1.000
_cell.length_b   1.000
_cell.length_c   1.000
_cell.angle_alpha   90.00
_cell.angle_beta   90.00
_cell.angle_gamma   90.00
#
_symmetry.space_group_name_H-M   'P 1'
#
loop_
_entity.id
_entity.type
_entity.pdbx_description
1 polymer ?
#
loop_
_entity_poly.entity_id
_entity_poly.type
_entity_poly.pdbx_seq_one_letter_code
_entity_poly.pdbx_strand_id
1 'polypeptide(L)'
;MDSRRRARRWVLAKHRAERPKIQQQFADLKHGLSAVTDEEWENILEVGNLTRKKRRREERTVLVGNRGKTEFENVLDPRQQQSGGFETPAESGGLTNFVEIGQAPDKILSLKLDQLSGTATSLSTTNDSHAPGWIAAACLEEHAGRMVAARKIVKMGCKHCPKSEDVWIEAARLHNTEDTKIVLANAVQHVGQSVKIWLAAAALEESLPATKRVLRKALEHIPNSVRLWKETVNLESSTADARILLARAVEVIPLSVELWLALARLENPEKAKKVLNCARKAVPTSHEIWIAAGRLLEQEAESPTCPPASPKQKAKELELVDKTSEGAVRDLRRHQVLLTRKQWLKEAEKCELEGSPRTCEAIVKATVAMDVEEEDRFDTWVDDAEAAEARGRVGVARTVLGYALRVFPGRRALWRKLMIWIQIFHLHLCLHVLSCVYTVGS
;
A
#
# COMPACT_ATOMS: atom_id res chain seq x y z
N MET A 1 -34.93 -5.62 41.29
CA MET A 1 -34.36 -5.20 39.97
C MET A 1 -33.58 -3.87 40.05
N ASP A 2 -33.79 -3.02 41.06
CA ASP A 2 -33.13 -1.69 41.15
C ASP A 2 -31.63 -1.69 41.50
N SER A 3 -31.14 -2.67 42.27
CA SER A 3 -29.73 -2.65 42.70
C SER A 3 -28.76 -2.90 41.55
N ARG A 4 -29.15 -3.71 40.55
CA ARG A 4 -28.35 -3.97 39.34
C ARG A 4 -28.37 -2.79 38.36
N ARG A 5 -29.50 -2.07 38.25
CA ARG A 5 -29.58 -0.80 37.47
C ARG A 5 -28.72 0.30 38.08
N ARG A 6 -28.69 0.40 39.41
CA ARG A 6 -27.82 1.35 40.13
C ARG A 6 -26.34 1.04 39.91
N ALA A 7 -25.94 -0.24 39.99
CA ALA A 7 -24.57 -0.66 39.69
C ALA A 7 -24.14 -0.31 38.26
N ARG A 8 -25.01 -0.56 37.26
CA ARG A 8 -24.73 -0.20 35.85
C ARG A 8 -24.63 1.32 35.64
N ARG A 9 -25.50 2.11 36.26
CA ARG A 9 -25.41 3.58 36.24
C ARG A 9 -24.11 4.07 36.88
N TRP A 10 -23.68 3.46 37.98
CA TRP A 10 -22.45 3.81 38.67
C TRP A 10 -21.20 3.51 37.83
N VAL A 11 -21.17 2.34 37.17
CA VAL A 11 -20.10 1.97 36.23
C VAL A 11 -20.06 2.92 35.03
N LEU A 12 -21.21 3.24 34.44
CA LEU A 12 -21.29 4.21 33.33
C LEU A 12 -20.87 5.62 33.74
N ALA A 13 -21.21 6.04 34.96
CA ALA A 13 -20.78 7.31 35.53
C ALA A 13 -19.26 7.35 35.74
N LYS A 14 -18.66 6.24 36.23
CA LYS A 14 -17.21 6.11 36.37
C LYS A 14 -16.50 6.17 35.02
N HIS A 15 -17.02 5.49 33.99
CA HIS A 15 -16.45 5.54 32.64
C HIS A 15 -16.58 6.94 32.01
N ARG A 16 -17.64 7.69 32.31
CA ARG A 16 -17.79 9.10 31.89
C ARG A 16 -16.85 10.05 32.63
N ALA A 17 -16.47 9.73 33.88
CA ALA A 17 -15.46 10.49 34.62
C ALA A 17 -14.04 10.19 34.12
N GLU A 18 -13.73 8.94 33.77
CA GLU A 18 -12.43 8.53 33.22
C GLU A 18 -12.22 9.00 31.78
N ARG A 19 -13.30 9.12 30.98
CA ARG A 19 -13.26 9.61 29.59
C ARG A 19 -14.37 10.65 29.36
N PRO A 20 -14.22 11.88 29.88
CA PRO A 20 -15.21 12.93 29.67
C PRO A 20 -15.35 13.25 28.18
N LYS A 21 -16.55 13.65 27.77
CA LYS A 21 -16.77 14.13 26.39
C LYS A 21 -15.93 15.38 26.16
N ILE A 22 -15.50 15.61 24.92
CA ILE A 22 -14.74 16.82 24.53
C ILE A 22 -15.43 18.09 25.03
N GLN A 23 -16.75 18.20 24.88
CA GLN A 23 -17.53 19.33 25.40
C GLN A 23 -17.44 19.54 26.93
N GLN A 24 -17.26 18.46 27.70
CA GLN A 24 -17.10 18.52 29.15
C GLN A 24 -15.66 18.86 29.56
N GLN A 25 -14.66 18.46 28.76
CA GLN A 25 -13.26 18.85 28.97
C GLN A 25 -13.05 20.36 28.79
N PHE A 26 -13.85 20.99 27.93
CA PHE A 26 -13.81 22.43 27.66
C PHE A 26 -14.91 23.22 28.38
N ALA A 27 -15.70 22.60 29.27
CA ALA A 27 -16.82 23.27 29.94
C ALA A 27 -16.34 24.44 30.83
N ASP A 28 -15.25 24.25 31.56
CA ASP A 28 -14.67 25.28 32.43
C ASP A 28 -14.10 26.44 31.61
N LEU A 29 -13.43 26.13 30.49
CA LEU A 29 -12.92 27.14 29.54
C LEU A 29 -14.06 27.93 28.88
N LYS A 30 -15.17 27.25 28.55
CA LYS A 30 -16.37 27.90 28.02
C LYS A 30 -17.04 28.83 29.04
N HIS A 31 -17.06 28.46 30.32
CA HIS A 31 -17.49 29.38 31.37
C HIS A 31 -16.51 30.55 31.55
N GLY A 32 -15.21 30.31 31.43
CA GLY A 32 -14.19 31.38 31.45
C GLY A 32 -14.34 32.41 30.33
N LEU A 33 -14.79 31.97 29.15
CA LEU A 33 -15.10 32.85 28.01
C LEU A 33 -16.28 33.82 28.25
N SER A 34 -17.08 33.62 29.30
CA SER A 34 -18.15 34.56 29.67
C SER A 34 -17.65 35.86 30.32
N ALA A 35 -16.39 35.90 30.77
CA ALA A 35 -15.76 37.09 31.32
C ALA A 35 -15.17 38.02 30.25
N VAL A 36 -15.12 37.57 28.98
CA VAL A 36 -14.60 38.35 27.85
C VAL A 36 -15.67 39.36 27.43
N THR A 37 -15.29 40.63 27.38
CA THR A 37 -16.20 41.74 27.04
C THR A 37 -16.49 41.78 25.54
N ASP A 38 -17.61 42.37 25.15
CA ASP A 38 -17.99 42.46 23.73
C ASP A 38 -16.96 43.27 22.91
N GLU A 39 -16.29 44.26 23.51
CA GLU A 39 -15.19 45.00 22.87
C GLU A 39 -13.96 44.14 22.59
N GLU A 40 -13.64 43.17 23.48
CA GLU A 40 -12.57 42.20 23.26
C GLU A 40 -12.95 41.17 22.19
N TRP A 41 -14.23 40.83 22.08
CA TRP A 41 -14.76 39.98 21.00
C TRP A 41 -14.65 40.65 19.64
N GLU A 42 -14.89 41.97 19.55
CA GLU A 42 -14.76 42.72 18.30
C GLU A 42 -13.32 42.92 17.84
N ASN A 43 -12.36 42.89 18.78
CA ASN A 43 -10.93 43.08 18.50
C ASN A 43 -10.16 41.76 18.25
N ILE A 44 -10.87 40.64 18.09
CA ILE A 44 -10.23 39.38 17.68
C ILE A 44 -9.70 39.54 16.25
N LEU A 45 -8.37 39.65 16.14
CA LEU A 45 -7.69 39.68 14.85
C LEU A 45 -7.99 38.38 14.08
N GLU A 46 -8.45 38.51 12.82
CA GLU A 46 -8.57 37.35 11.94
C GLU A 46 -7.20 36.69 11.75
N VAL A 47 -7.17 35.35 11.77
CA VAL A 47 -5.94 34.58 11.62
C VAL A 47 -5.39 34.76 10.20
N GLY A 48 -4.47 35.69 10.02
CA GLY A 48 -3.60 35.73 8.86
C GLY A 48 -2.76 34.44 8.79
N ASN A 49 -2.58 33.86 7.59
CA ASN A 49 -1.85 32.60 7.37
C ASN A 49 -0.46 32.57 8.05
N LEU A 50 -0.40 32.06 9.28
CA LEU A 50 0.85 31.88 10.04
C LEU A 50 1.70 30.71 9.51
N THR A 51 1.11 29.83 8.71
CA THR A 51 1.85 28.90 7.87
C THR A 51 1.86 29.44 6.44
N ARG A 52 3.06 29.70 5.90
CA ARG A 52 3.29 30.03 4.48
C ARG A 52 2.92 28.86 3.54
N LYS A 53 1.72 28.30 3.63
CA LYS A 53 1.25 27.16 2.83
C LYS A 53 0.01 27.42 1.98
N LYS A 54 -0.35 28.69 1.79
CA LYS A 54 -1.23 29.07 0.69
C LYS A 54 -0.75 30.38 0.08
N ARG A 55 0.29 30.27 -0.77
CA ARG A 55 0.64 31.34 -1.69
C ARG A 55 -0.50 31.42 -2.72
N ARG A 56 -1.49 32.27 -2.46
CA ARG A 56 -2.40 32.78 -3.49
C ARG A 56 -1.49 33.28 -4.62
N ARG A 57 -1.75 32.83 -5.84
CA ARG A 57 -1.04 33.29 -7.03
C ARG A 57 -1.39 34.76 -7.25
N GLU A 58 -0.73 35.64 -6.53
CA GLU A 58 -0.61 37.05 -6.91
C GLU A 58 0.20 37.08 -8.19
N GLU A 59 -0.44 37.61 -9.23
CA GLU A 59 0.22 38.14 -10.40
C GLU A 59 1.24 39.15 -9.91
N ARG A 60 2.50 38.72 -9.84
CA ARG A 60 3.61 39.61 -9.49
C ARG A 60 3.68 40.67 -10.58
N THR A 61 3.37 41.91 -10.23
CA THR A 61 4.07 43.06 -10.80
C THR A 61 5.56 42.80 -10.57
N VAL A 62 6.22 42.42 -11.65
CA VAL A 62 7.65 42.17 -11.70
C VAL A 62 8.32 43.47 -11.30
N LEU A 63 9.11 43.44 -10.23
CA LEU A 63 10.15 44.44 -9.99
C LEU A 63 10.99 44.54 -11.27
N VAL A 64 10.75 45.61 -12.01
CA VAL A 64 11.28 45.93 -13.35
C VAL A 64 12.82 45.94 -13.39
N GLY A 65 13.49 45.96 -12.24
CA GLY A 65 14.94 46.14 -12.13
C GLY A 65 15.82 45.04 -12.73
N ASN A 66 15.35 43.80 -12.88
CA ASN A 66 16.21 42.70 -13.35
C ASN A 66 15.73 41.96 -14.61
N ARG A 67 14.60 42.38 -15.20
CA ARG A 67 14.09 41.77 -16.45
C ARG A 67 14.69 42.38 -17.72
N GLY A 68 15.30 43.57 -17.63
CA GLY A 68 15.90 44.25 -18.78
C GLY A 68 17.24 43.70 -19.28
N LYS A 69 17.76 42.58 -18.74
CA LYS A 69 19.06 42.02 -19.17
C LYS A 69 18.97 41.00 -20.31
N THR A 70 17.78 40.52 -20.65
CA THR A 70 17.60 39.42 -21.63
C THR A 70 16.53 39.69 -22.68
N GLU A 71 15.92 40.88 -22.70
CA GLU A 71 14.99 41.26 -23.77
C GLU A 71 15.74 42.18 -24.74
N PHE A 72 16.01 41.68 -25.96
CA PHE A 72 16.30 42.55 -27.10
C PHE A 72 15.01 43.31 -27.42
N GLU A 73 14.98 44.62 -27.15
CA GLU A 73 13.85 45.47 -27.50
C GLU A 73 13.78 45.63 -29.04
N ASN A 74 12.79 45.01 -29.66
CA ASN A 74 12.51 45.14 -31.11
C ASN A 74 11.48 46.23 -31.43
N VAL A 75 11.14 47.09 -30.47
CA VAL A 75 10.19 48.20 -30.67
C VAL A 75 10.81 49.47 -30.11
N LEU A 76 11.19 50.38 -31.00
CA LEU A 76 11.65 51.72 -30.64
C LEU A 76 10.48 52.57 -30.17
N ASP A 77 10.65 53.29 -29.06
CA ASP A 77 9.68 54.21 -28.50
C ASP A 77 9.39 55.37 -29.49
N PRO A 78 8.12 55.65 -29.85
CA PRO A 78 7.76 56.75 -30.75
C PRO A 78 8.27 58.13 -30.30
N ARG A 79 8.51 58.33 -28.99
CA ARG A 79 9.11 59.58 -28.46
C ARG A 79 10.63 59.66 -28.69
N GLN A 80 11.31 58.53 -28.77
CA GLN A 80 12.73 58.44 -29.16
C GLN A 80 12.93 58.61 -30.67
N GLN A 81 11.91 58.30 -31.49
CA GLN A 81 11.93 58.60 -32.93
C GLN A 81 11.64 60.07 -33.26
N GLN A 82 10.81 60.75 -32.47
CA GLN A 82 10.47 62.17 -32.71
C GLN A 82 11.57 63.16 -32.31
N SER A 83 12.47 62.76 -31.41
CA SER A 83 13.63 63.55 -31.01
C SER A 83 14.85 62.85 -31.60
N GLY A 84 15.31 63.31 -32.76
CA GLY A 84 16.37 62.73 -33.59
C GLY A 84 17.32 61.77 -32.86
N GLY A 85 17.35 60.54 -33.37
CA GLY A 85 18.06 59.40 -32.81
C GLY A 85 19.48 59.74 -32.34
N PHE A 86 19.86 59.11 -31.24
CA PHE A 86 21.21 59.17 -30.70
C PHE A 86 22.17 58.63 -31.76
N GLU A 87 22.99 59.50 -32.35
CA GLU A 87 24.17 59.11 -33.09
C GLU A 87 25.13 58.44 -32.10
N THR A 88 25.03 57.11 -31.96
CA THR A 88 26.19 56.34 -31.51
C THR A 88 27.24 56.43 -32.62
N PRO A 89 28.44 56.95 -32.35
CA PRO A 89 29.54 56.89 -33.29
C PRO A 89 29.88 55.42 -33.51
N ALA A 90 29.48 54.87 -34.65
CA ALA A 90 29.98 53.59 -35.13
C ALA A 90 31.41 53.81 -35.64
N GLU A 91 32.36 53.93 -34.72
CA GLU A 91 33.77 53.82 -35.08
C GLU A 91 34.12 52.33 -35.19
N SER A 92 34.27 51.89 -36.43
CA SER A 92 35.01 50.69 -36.85
C SER A 92 34.42 49.31 -36.47
N GLY A 93 33.66 48.74 -37.41
CA GLY A 93 34.08 47.54 -38.16
C GLY A 93 34.50 46.25 -37.43
N GLY A 94 34.26 46.09 -36.14
CA GLY A 94 34.49 44.82 -35.43
C GLY A 94 33.23 43.97 -35.46
N LEU A 95 33.23 42.86 -36.20
CA LEU A 95 32.17 41.84 -36.15
C LEU A 95 32.00 41.36 -34.69
N THR A 96 31.05 41.91 -33.94
CA THR A 96 30.69 41.41 -32.62
C THR A 96 30.03 40.04 -32.78
N ASN A 97 30.80 38.99 -32.55
CA ASN A 97 30.37 37.61 -32.71
C ASN A 97 29.31 37.28 -31.64
N PHE A 98 28.03 37.49 -31.94
CA PHE A 98 26.90 37.23 -31.02
C PHE A 98 26.87 35.79 -30.50
N VAL A 99 27.50 34.85 -31.21
CA VAL A 99 27.71 33.46 -30.79
C VAL A 99 28.59 33.38 -29.53
N GLU A 100 29.64 34.20 -29.43
CA GLU A 100 30.56 34.18 -28.27
C GLU A 100 29.94 34.79 -27.02
N ILE A 101 29.09 35.81 -27.19
CA ILE A 101 28.34 36.44 -26.08
C ILE A 101 27.21 35.52 -25.61
N GLY A 102 26.54 34.80 -26.52
CA GLY A 102 25.54 33.78 -26.19
C GLY A 102 26.10 32.58 -25.41
N GLN A 103 27.39 32.27 -25.59
CA GLN A 103 28.10 31.19 -24.88
C GLN A 103 28.67 31.64 -23.51
N ALA A 104 28.66 32.93 -23.18
CA ALA A 104 29.15 33.44 -21.90
C ALA A 104 28.40 32.89 -20.65
N PRO A 105 27.05 32.81 -20.63
CA PRO A 105 26.35 32.18 -19.51
C PRO A 105 26.72 30.70 -19.33
N ASP A 106 26.89 29.97 -20.42
CA ASP A 106 27.28 28.55 -20.38
C ASP A 106 28.68 28.36 -19.81
N LYS A 107 29.63 29.24 -20.16
CA LYS A 107 30.99 29.27 -19.58
C LYS A 107 30.98 29.61 -18.09
N ILE A 108 30.11 30.53 -17.64
CA ILE A 108 29.99 30.87 -16.22
C ILE A 108 29.36 29.71 -15.44
N LEU A 109 28.36 29.04 -16.02
CA LEU A 109 27.74 27.86 -15.43
C LEU A 109 28.73 26.69 -15.36
N SER A 110 29.53 26.47 -16.40
CA SER A 110 30.58 25.44 -16.38
C SER A 110 31.65 25.73 -15.32
N LEU A 111 32.09 26.98 -15.18
CA LEU A 111 33.04 27.38 -14.14
C LEU A 111 32.49 27.20 -12.73
N LYS A 112 31.21 27.56 -12.49
CA LYS A 112 30.55 27.31 -11.20
C LYS A 112 30.41 25.81 -10.93
N LEU A 113 30.11 25.03 -11.95
CA LEU A 113 29.98 23.59 -11.84
C LEU A 113 31.32 22.91 -11.54
N ASP A 114 32.41 23.41 -12.11
CA ASP A 114 33.77 22.95 -11.80
C ASP A 114 34.20 23.35 -10.38
N GLN A 115 33.82 24.53 -9.90
CA GLN A 115 34.01 24.91 -8.50
C GLN A 115 33.23 23.99 -7.56
N LEU A 116 31.95 23.73 -7.86
CA LEU A 116 31.11 22.83 -7.07
C LEU A 116 31.65 21.39 -7.10
N SER A 117 32.10 20.91 -8.27
CA SER A 117 32.74 19.60 -8.44
C SER A 117 33.99 19.44 -7.58
N GLY A 118 34.87 20.44 -7.57
CA GLY A 118 36.07 20.47 -6.74
C GLY A 118 35.73 20.41 -5.25
N THR A 119 34.75 21.19 -4.80
CA THR A 119 34.29 21.14 -3.40
C THR A 119 33.67 19.80 -3.04
N ALA A 120 32.77 19.24 -3.85
CA ALA A 120 32.11 17.97 -3.59
C ALA A 120 33.11 16.82 -3.50
N THR A 121 34.10 16.79 -4.41
CA THR A 121 35.17 15.78 -4.40
C THR A 121 36.06 15.91 -3.16
N SER A 122 36.40 17.14 -2.76
CA SER A 122 37.20 17.37 -1.54
C SER A 122 36.44 17.01 -0.25
N LEU A 123 35.11 17.20 -0.24
CA LEU A 123 34.26 16.81 0.87
C LEU A 123 34.13 15.29 0.97
N SER A 124 34.05 14.59 -0.18
CA SER A 124 34.01 13.13 -0.19
C SER A 124 35.34 12.50 0.21
N THR A 125 36.49 13.11 -0.12
CA THR A 125 37.82 12.60 0.30
C THR A 125 38.20 12.95 1.74
N THR A 126 37.62 14.01 2.31
CA THR A 126 37.83 14.33 3.74
C THR A 126 36.95 13.47 4.64
N ASN A 127 35.81 13.02 4.13
CA ASN A 127 34.93 12.08 4.81
C ASN A 127 34.73 10.80 3.98
N ASP A 128 35.83 10.04 3.84
CA ASP A 128 35.89 8.82 3.04
C ASP A 128 34.82 7.78 3.40
N SER A 129 34.36 7.76 4.66
CA SER A 129 33.36 6.82 5.16
C SER A 129 31.90 7.22 4.86
N HIS A 130 31.67 8.40 4.30
CA HIS A 130 30.34 8.93 4.09
C HIS A 130 29.80 8.64 2.68
N ALA A 131 29.05 7.54 2.60
CA ALA A 131 28.41 7.08 1.36
C ALA A 131 27.57 8.15 0.61
N PRO A 132 26.69 8.94 1.26
CA PRO A 132 25.93 9.97 0.56
C PRO A 132 26.79 11.06 -0.09
N GLY A 133 27.98 11.34 0.45
CA GLY A 133 28.90 12.33 -0.10
C GLY A 133 29.45 11.90 -1.46
N TRP A 134 29.84 10.62 -1.57
CA TRP A 134 30.29 10.02 -2.84
C TRP A 134 29.17 9.97 -3.87
N ILE A 135 27.93 9.67 -3.44
CA ILE A 135 26.75 9.68 -4.32
C ILE A 135 26.47 11.08 -4.83
N ALA A 136 26.44 12.08 -3.95
CA ALA A 136 26.18 13.47 -4.33
C ALA A 136 27.25 14.00 -5.30
N ALA A 137 28.52 13.68 -5.09
CA ALA A 137 29.61 14.04 -5.99
C ALA A 137 29.45 13.37 -7.36
N ALA A 138 29.10 12.09 -7.42
CA ALA A 138 28.85 11.39 -8.68
C ALA A 138 27.63 11.93 -9.43
N CYS A 139 26.53 12.21 -8.72
CA CYS A 139 25.33 12.82 -9.30
C CYS A 139 25.61 14.24 -9.84
N LEU A 140 26.43 15.04 -9.16
CA LEU A 140 26.82 16.37 -9.64
C LEU A 140 27.55 16.28 -10.99
N GLU A 141 28.47 15.33 -11.13
CA GLU A 141 29.18 15.07 -12.38
C GLU A 141 28.29 14.52 -13.49
N GLU A 142 27.28 13.71 -13.15
CA GLU A 142 26.26 13.25 -14.09
C GLU A 142 25.43 14.42 -14.63
N HIS A 143 24.96 15.32 -13.76
CA HIS A 143 24.22 16.52 -14.18
C HIS A 143 25.09 17.48 -15.01
N ALA A 144 26.41 17.43 -14.83
CA ALA A 144 27.39 18.14 -15.65
C ALA A 144 27.62 17.51 -17.04
N GLY A 145 27.03 16.34 -17.32
CA GLY A 145 27.27 15.56 -18.54
C GLY A 145 28.63 14.83 -18.55
N ARG A 146 29.40 14.89 -17.46
CA ARG A 146 30.73 14.27 -17.35
C ARG A 146 30.62 12.84 -16.82
N MET A 147 29.97 11.97 -17.60
CA MET A 147 29.68 10.59 -17.22
C MET A 147 30.93 9.76 -16.85
N VAL A 148 32.06 10.00 -17.51
CA VAL A 148 33.33 9.30 -17.21
C VAL A 148 33.86 9.69 -15.82
N ALA A 149 33.78 10.97 -15.47
CA ALA A 149 34.16 11.46 -14.15
C ALA A 149 33.23 10.92 -13.07
N ALA A 150 31.91 10.97 -13.31
CA ALA A 150 30.90 10.39 -12.42
C ALA A 150 31.17 8.91 -12.11
N ARG A 151 31.44 8.09 -13.13
CA ARG A 151 31.79 6.67 -12.98
C ARG A 151 33.09 6.45 -12.19
N LYS A 152 34.09 7.32 -12.38
CA LYS A 152 35.35 7.24 -11.63
C LYS A 152 35.13 7.57 -10.14
N ILE A 153 34.36 8.61 -9.84
CA ILE A 153 34.04 9.03 -8.47
C ILE A 153 33.24 7.94 -7.76
N VAL A 154 32.18 7.41 -8.37
CA VAL A 154 31.37 6.37 -7.73
C VAL A 154 32.18 5.07 -7.50
N LYS A 155 33.11 4.72 -8.42
CA LYS A 155 34.02 3.58 -8.23
C LYS A 155 35.00 3.79 -7.08
N MET A 156 35.45 5.03 -6.84
CA MET A 156 36.21 5.36 -5.63
C MET A 156 35.31 5.23 -4.40
N GLY A 157 34.09 5.76 -4.45
CA GLY A 157 33.09 5.61 -3.41
C GLY A 157 32.86 4.14 -3.01
N CYS A 158 32.75 3.22 -3.96
CA CYS A 158 32.63 1.78 -3.70
C CYS A 158 33.81 1.20 -2.90
N LYS A 159 35.04 1.70 -3.14
CA LYS A 159 36.25 1.23 -2.43
C LYS A 159 36.33 1.78 -1.00
N HIS A 160 35.98 3.05 -0.82
CA HIS A 160 36.02 3.70 0.50
C HIS A 160 34.82 3.31 1.38
N CYS A 161 33.65 3.08 0.76
CA CYS A 161 32.40 2.71 1.43
C CYS A 161 31.86 1.34 0.99
N PRO A 162 32.60 0.22 1.20
CA PRO A 162 32.19 -1.09 0.70
C PRO A 162 30.94 -1.65 1.39
N LYS A 163 30.64 -1.21 2.63
CA LYS A 163 29.50 -1.69 3.42
C LYS A 163 28.15 -1.06 3.02
N SER A 164 28.17 0.04 2.27
CA SER A 164 26.97 0.81 1.97
C SER A 164 26.29 0.29 0.69
N GLU A 165 25.06 -0.21 0.81
CA GLU A 165 24.31 -0.71 -0.35
C GLU A 165 24.00 0.38 -1.39
N ASP A 166 23.70 1.61 -0.95
CA ASP A 166 23.26 2.68 -1.84
C ASP A 166 24.34 3.13 -2.84
N VAL A 167 25.61 3.09 -2.44
CA VAL A 167 26.74 3.45 -3.31
C VAL A 167 26.87 2.43 -4.45
N TRP A 168 26.67 1.15 -4.14
CA TRP A 168 26.72 0.08 -5.14
C TRP A 168 25.54 0.15 -6.12
N ILE A 169 24.36 0.54 -5.64
CA ILE A 169 23.17 0.71 -6.49
C ILE A 169 23.34 1.92 -7.41
N GLU A 170 23.84 3.04 -6.90
CA GLU A 170 24.14 4.22 -7.73
C GLU A 170 25.26 3.93 -8.73
N ALA A 171 26.28 3.15 -8.34
CA ALA A 171 27.29 2.67 -9.26
C ALA A 171 26.67 1.83 -10.39
N ALA A 172 25.74 0.93 -10.07
CA ALA A 172 25.04 0.11 -11.05
C ALA A 172 24.19 0.94 -12.03
N ARG A 173 23.63 2.06 -11.57
CA ARG A 173 22.83 2.98 -12.39
C ARG A 173 23.67 3.78 -13.40
N LEU A 174 24.90 4.16 -13.02
CA LEU A 174 25.78 5.02 -13.82
C LEU A 174 26.62 4.27 -14.88
N HIS A 175 26.75 2.96 -14.74
CA HIS A 175 27.54 2.11 -15.63
C HIS A 175 26.69 1.45 -16.73
N ASN A 176 27.36 0.98 -17.79
CA ASN A 176 26.74 0.20 -18.85
C ASN A 176 26.36 -1.19 -18.33
N THR A 177 25.48 -1.91 -19.04
CA THR A 177 24.98 -3.24 -18.64
C THR A 177 26.09 -4.24 -18.31
N GLU A 178 27.14 -4.34 -19.14
CA GLU A 178 28.26 -5.26 -18.89
C GLU A 178 29.12 -4.87 -17.69
N ASP A 179 29.44 -3.58 -17.54
CA ASP A 179 30.20 -3.07 -16.40
C ASP A 179 29.40 -3.21 -15.10
N THR A 180 28.07 -3.03 -15.17
CA THR A 180 27.17 -3.16 -14.03
C THR A 180 27.15 -4.58 -13.48
N LYS A 181 27.27 -5.62 -14.32
CA LYS A 181 27.42 -7.02 -13.85
C LYS A 181 28.68 -7.18 -12.99
N ILE A 182 29.80 -6.57 -13.40
CA ILE A 182 31.06 -6.61 -12.65
C ILE A 182 30.93 -5.84 -11.33
N VAL A 183 30.32 -4.65 -11.37
CA VAL A 183 30.08 -3.83 -10.17
C VAL A 183 29.21 -4.57 -9.16
N LEU A 184 28.10 -5.19 -9.61
CA LEU A 184 27.21 -5.95 -8.75
C LEU A 184 27.87 -7.24 -8.23
N ALA A 185 28.69 -7.92 -9.02
CA ALA A 185 29.46 -9.08 -8.57
C ALA A 185 30.43 -8.70 -7.43
N ASN A 186 31.09 -7.55 -7.54
CA ASN A 186 31.93 -7.01 -6.45
C ASN A 186 31.09 -6.59 -5.25
N ALA A 187 29.92 -5.97 -5.49
CA ALA A 187 29.01 -5.55 -4.43
C ALA A 187 28.53 -6.73 -3.59
N VAL A 188 28.24 -7.88 -4.20
CA VAL A 188 27.82 -9.10 -3.49
C VAL A 188 28.90 -9.62 -2.53
N GLN A 189 30.19 -9.46 -2.85
CA GLN A 189 31.28 -9.88 -1.96
C GLN A 189 31.32 -9.05 -0.67
N HIS A 190 30.99 -7.76 -0.75
CA HIS A 190 31.03 -6.84 0.38
C HIS A 190 29.68 -6.73 1.12
N VAL A 191 28.57 -6.73 0.38
CA VAL A 191 27.20 -6.51 0.86
C VAL A 191 26.27 -7.63 0.37
N GLY A 192 26.72 -8.88 0.51
CA GLY A 192 25.94 -10.06 0.10
C GLY A 192 24.62 -10.25 0.87
N GLN A 193 24.42 -9.52 1.98
CA GLN A 193 23.20 -9.52 2.77
C GLN A 193 22.13 -8.52 2.28
N SER A 194 22.41 -7.68 1.28
CA SER A 194 21.42 -6.73 0.75
C SER A 194 20.53 -7.35 -0.32
N VAL A 195 19.23 -7.39 -0.04
CA VAL A 195 18.21 -7.85 -0.99
C VAL A 195 18.13 -6.96 -2.24
N LYS A 196 18.36 -5.65 -2.10
CA LYS A 196 18.27 -4.70 -3.22
C LYS A 196 19.31 -4.99 -4.30
N ILE A 197 20.54 -5.31 -3.89
CA ILE A 197 21.64 -5.64 -4.81
C ILE A 197 21.32 -6.90 -5.60
N TRP A 198 20.82 -7.94 -4.93
CA TRP A 198 20.43 -9.19 -5.58
C TRP A 198 19.28 -9.01 -6.57
N LEU A 199 18.28 -8.20 -6.23
CA LEU A 199 17.17 -7.89 -7.14
C LEU A 199 17.65 -7.06 -8.34
N ALA A 200 18.54 -6.08 -8.13
CA ALA A 200 19.14 -5.31 -9.21
C ALA A 200 19.97 -6.21 -10.14
N ALA A 201 20.71 -7.18 -9.59
CA ALA A 201 21.44 -8.17 -10.38
C ALA A 201 20.50 -9.08 -11.17
N ALA A 202 19.42 -9.55 -10.55
CA ALA A 202 18.43 -10.39 -11.22
C ALA A 202 17.72 -9.67 -12.38
N ALA A 203 17.43 -8.37 -12.23
CA ALA A 203 16.77 -7.55 -13.25
C ALA A 203 17.66 -7.24 -14.47
N LEU A 204 18.99 -7.31 -14.30
CA LEU A 204 19.96 -7.08 -15.38
C LEU A 204 20.16 -8.31 -16.28
N GLU A 205 19.81 -9.50 -15.80
CA GLU A 205 19.94 -10.74 -16.56
C GLU A 205 18.86 -10.84 -17.64
N GLU A 206 19.28 -11.01 -18.89
CA GLU A 206 18.36 -11.14 -20.03
C GLU A 206 17.73 -12.53 -20.14
N SER A 207 18.39 -13.55 -19.56
CA SER A 207 17.96 -14.94 -19.69
C SER A 207 17.35 -15.47 -18.40
N LEU A 208 16.16 -16.08 -18.50
CA LEU A 208 15.46 -16.68 -17.36
C LEU A 208 16.33 -17.70 -16.58
N PRO A 209 17.13 -18.57 -17.23
CA PRO A 209 18.03 -19.47 -16.50
C PRO A 209 19.13 -18.72 -15.72
N ALA A 210 19.65 -17.61 -16.22
CA ALA A 210 20.62 -16.80 -15.49
C ALA A 210 19.98 -16.10 -14.29
N THR A 211 18.82 -15.49 -14.47
CA THR A 211 18.05 -14.87 -13.37
C THR A 211 17.76 -15.88 -12.26
N LYS A 212 17.33 -17.10 -12.60
CA LYS A 212 17.13 -18.19 -11.64
C LYS A 212 18.40 -18.57 -10.89
N ARG A 213 19.56 -18.63 -11.57
CA ARG A 213 20.85 -18.92 -10.92
C ARG A 213 21.27 -17.81 -9.94
N VAL A 214 21.11 -16.55 -10.33
CA VAL A 214 21.42 -15.39 -9.48
C VAL A 214 20.54 -15.41 -8.23
N LEU A 215 19.23 -15.61 -8.39
CA LEU A 215 18.30 -15.64 -7.27
C LEU A 215 18.49 -16.85 -6.34
N ARG A 216 18.85 -18.03 -6.87
CA ARG A 216 19.21 -19.19 -6.03
C ARG A 216 20.46 -18.91 -5.19
N LYS A 217 21.50 -18.30 -5.78
CA LYS A 217 22.66 -17.81 -5.01
C LYS A 217 22.25 -16.76 -3.97
N ALA A 218 21.33 -15.85 -4.32
CA ALA A 218 20.82 -14.86 -3.38
C ALA A 218 20.17 -15.51 -2.14
N LEU A 219 19.42 -16.61 -2.33
CA LEU A 219 18.80 -17.37 -1.24
C LEU A 219 19.81 -18.13 -0.37
N GLU A 220 20.95 -18.56 -0.92
CA GLU A 220 22.06 -19.13 -0.13
C GLU A 220 22.64 -18.10 0.84
N HIS A 221 22.75 -16.84 0.40
CA HIS A 221 23.24 -15.74 1.23
C HIS A 221 22.16 -15.18 2.19
N ILE A 222 20.92 -15.03 1.71
CA ILE A 222 19.81 -14.39 2.43
C ILE A 222 18.58 -15.31 2.41
N PRO A 223 18.55 -16.33 3.27
CA PRO A 223 17.41 -17.25 3.33
C PRO A 223 16.16 -16.58 3.94
N ASN A 224 16.30 -15.53 4.75
CA ASN A 224 15.20 -14.94 5.52
C ASN A 224 14.36 -13.90 4.76
N SER A 225 14.66 -13.62 3.49
CA SER A 225 13.97 -12.58 2.72
C SER A 225 12.75 -13.12 1.97
N VAL A 226 11.55 -12.77 2.44
CA VAL A 226 10.28 -13.11 1.75
C VAL A 226 10.26 -12.56 0.32
N ARG A 227 10.85 -11.38 0.08
CA ARG A 227 10.89 -10.75 -1.24
C ARG A 227 11.66 -11.60 -2.26
N LEU A 228 12.82 -12.13 -1.88
CA LEU A 228 13.61 -12.99 -2.76
C LEU A 228 12.86 -14.30 -3.06
N TRP A 229 12.28 -14.92 -2.05
CA TRP A 229 11.47 -16.13 -2.24
C TRP A 229 10.31 -15.90 -3.21
N LYS A 230 9.55 -14.80 -3.06
CA LYS A 230 8.46 -14.47 -3.99
C LYS A 230 8.95 -14.36 -5.43
N GLU A 231 10.03 -13.62 -5.66
CA GLU A 231 10.60 -13.46 -7.01
C GLU A 231 11.06 -14.81 -7.57
N THR A 232 11.73 -15.63 -6.76
CA THR A 232 12.20 -16.95 -7.19
C THR A 232 11.06 -17.89 -7.59
N VAL A 233 9.95 -17.84 -6.88
CA VAL A 233 8.78 -18.68 -7.11
C VAL A 233 8.02 -18.20 -8.35
N ASN A 234 7.89 -16.89 -8.54
CA ASN A 234 7.21 -16.30 -9.70
C ASN A 234 7.91 -16.62 -11.04
N LEU A 235 9.23 -16.78 -11.02
CA LEU A 235 10.00 -17.14 -12.22
C LEU A 235 9.96 -18.64 -12.53
N GLU A 236 9.46 -19.47 -11.61
CA GLU A 236 9.43 -20.91 -11.83
C GLU A 236 8.29 -21.31 -12.77
N SER A 237 8.64 -22.09 -13.80
CA SER A 237 7.69 -22.44 -14.87
C SER A 237 6.89 -23.69 -14.52
N SER A 238 7.48 -24.57 -13.70
CA SER A 238 6.87 -25.81 -13.25
C SER A 238 6.17 -25.61 -11.90
N THR A 239 4.90 -26.01 -11.82
CA THR A 239 4.13 -26.02 -10.57
C THR A 239 4.76 -26.94 -9.51
N ALA A 240 5.42 -28.01 -9.94
CA ALA A 240 6.11 -28.94 -9.05
C ALA A 240 7.34 -28.32 -8.38
N ASP A 241 8.13 -27.56 -9.14
CA ASP A 241 9.35 -26.91 -8.64
C ASP A 241 9.00 -25.72 -7.74
N ALA A 242 7.98 -24.93 -8.15
CA ALA A 242 7.44 -23.85 -7.32
C ALA A 242 6.97 -24.36 -5.95
N ARG A 243 6.31 -25.52 -5.91
CA ARG A 243 5.90 -26.18 -4.66
C ARG A 243 7.09 -26.59 -3.80
N ILE A 244 8.14 -27.17 -4.39
CA ILE A 244 9.35 -27.56 -3.64
C ILE A 244 10.05 -26.33 -3.06
N LEU A 245 10.17 -25.26 -3.83
CA LEU A 245 10.76 -24.00 -3.39
C LEU A 245 9.94 -23.36 -2.27
N LEU A 246 8.61 -23.32 -2.40
CA LEU A 246 7.73 -22.80 -1.34
C LEU A 246 7.82 -23.65 -0.06
N ALA A 247 7.91 -24.98 -0.18
CA ALA A 247 8.07 -25.86 0.98
C ALA A 247 9.35 -25.53 1.75
N ARG A 248 10.46 -25.30 1.05
CA ARG A 248 11.69 -24.81 1.66
C ARG A 248 11.52 -23.40 2.25
N ALA A 249 10.80 -22.52 1.56
CA ALA A 249 10.59 -21.14 1.99
C ALA A 249 9.82 -21.05 3.32
N VAL A 250 8.79 -21.88 3.51
CA VAL A 250 7.99 -21.88 4.75
C VAL A 250 8.73 -22.51 5.94
N GLU A 251 9.67 -23.42 5.70
CA GLU A 251 10.56 -23.95 6.74
C GLU A 251 11.52 -22.88 7.25
N VAL A 252 12.07 -22.08 6.32
CA VAL A 252 13.02 -21.00 6.63
C VAL A 252 12.32 -19.78 7.21
N ILE A 253 11.14 -19.41 6.68
CA ILE A 253 10.38 -18.22 7.08
C ILE A 253 8.98 -18.64 7.53
N PRO A 254 8.85 -19.21 8.74
CA PRO A 254 7.57 -19.72 9.24
C PRO A 254 6.56 -18.60 9.55
N LEU A 255 7.01 -17.35 9.73
CA LEU A 255 6.16 -16.21 10.09
C LEU A 255 5.42 -15.57 8.90
N SER A 256 5.78 -15.93 7.67
CA SER A 256 5.21 -15.31 6.47
C SER A 256 3.91 -15.98 6.03
N VAL A 257 2.78 -15.32 6.29
CA VAL A 257 1.44 -15.83 5.92
C VAL A 257 1.31 -16.06 4.41
N GLU A 258 1.82 -15.13 3.59
CA GLU A 258 1.67 -15.19 2.14
C GLU A 258 2.32 -16.43 1.52
N LEU A 259 3.48 -16.86 2.04
CA LEU A 259 4.16 -18.07 1.55
C LEU A 259 3.37 -19.33 1.89
N TRP A 260 2.80 -19.40 3.10
CA TRP A 260 1.93 -20.51 3.51
C TRP A 260 0.67 -20.59 2.64
N LEU A 261 0.04 -19.45 2.35
CA LEU A 261 -1.15 -19.39 1.50
C LEU A 261 -0.83 -19.76 0.04
N ALA A 262 0.30 -19.31 -0.50
CA ALA A 262 0.75 -19.70 -1.83
C ALA A 262 1.03 -21.20 -1.92
N LEU A 263 1.67 -21.78 -0.90
CA LEU A 263 1.94 -23.21 -0.84
C LEU A 263 0.64 -24.03 -0.80
N ALA A 264 -0.30 -23.64 0.07
CA ALA A 264 -1.59 -24.32 0.19
C ALA A 264 -2.40 -24.32 -1.12
N ARG A 265 -2.26 -23.29 -1.96
CA ARG A 265 -2.93 -23.20 -3.27
C ARG A 265 -2.33 -24.12 -4.33
N LEU A 266 -1.03 -24.41 -4.25
CA LEU A 266 -0.34 -25.29 -5.21
C LEU A 266 -0.35 -26.77 -4.82
N GLU A 267 -0.66 -27.08 -3.57
CA GLU A 267 -0.71 -28.45 -3.07
C GLU A 267 -2.06 -29.14 -3.27
N ASN A 268 -2.01 -30.48 -3.23
CA ASN A 268 -3.22 -31.31 -3.17
C ASN A 268 -4.01 -31.03 -1.89
N PRO A 269 -5.36 -31.18 -1.90
CA PRO A 269 -6.22 -30.81 -0.78
C PRO A 269 -5.82 -31.46 0.56
N GLU A 270 -5.44 -32.74 0.54
CA GLU A 270 -5.01 -33.45 1.76
C GLU A 270 -3.70 -32.91 2.36
N LYS A 271 -2.74 -32.52 1.51
CA LYS A 271 -1.46 -31.97 1.96
C LYS A 271 -1.62 -30.50 2.35
N ALA A 272 -2.42 -29.75 1.60
CA ALA A 272 -2.79 -28.37 1.90
C ALA A 272 -3.42 -28.24 3.31
N LYS A 273 -4.27 -29.19 3.74
CA LYS A 273 -4.75 -29.25 5.13
C LYS A 273 -3.63 -29.36 6.16
N LYS A 274 -2.63 -30.21 5.91
CA LYS A 274 -1.49 -30.39 6.82
C LYS A 274 -0.65 -29.11 6.88
N VAL A 275 -0.41 -28.49 5.73
CA VAL A 275 0.31 -27.22 5.59
C VAL A 275 -0.41 -26.11 6.34
N LEU A 276 -1.71 -25.93 6.15
CA LEU A 276 -2.49 -24.89 6.84
C LEU A 276 -2.53 -25.13 8.35
N ASN A 277 -2.55 -26.38 8.80
CA ASN A 277 -2.43 -26.70 10.23
C ASN A 277 -1.04 -26.38 10.79
N CYS A 278 0.04 -26.61 10.03
CA CYS A 278 1.38 -26.16 10.38
C CYS A 278 1.47 -24.63 10.41
N ALA A 279 0.90 -23.97 9.41
CA ALA A 279 0.85 -22.52 9.29
C ALA A 279 0.10 -21.88 10.47
N ARG A 280 -1.02 -22.47 10.92
CA ARG A 280 -1.75 -22.03 12.12
C ARG A 280 -0.92 -22.10 13.40
N LYS A 281 -0.07 -23.12 13.55
CA LYS A 281 0.84 -23.24 14.70
C LYS A 281 1.97 -22.22 14.63
N ALA A 282 2.48 -21.95 13.43
CA ALA A 282 3.56 -20.99 13.21
C ALA A 282 3.09 -19.53 13.35
N VAL A 283 1.89 -19.20 12.84
CA VAL A 283 1.32 -17.84 12.83
C VAL A 283 -0.10 -17.84 13.38
N PRO A 284 -0.26 -17.95 14.71
CA PRO A 284 -1.57 -18.01 15.35
C PRO A 284 -2.33 -16.67 15.33
N THR A 285 -1.65 -15.56 15.03
CA THR A 285 -2.20 -14.20 14.99
C THR A 285 -2.90 -13.86 13.68
N SER A 286 -2.77 -14.71 12.65
CA SER A 286 -3.28 -14.42 11.31
C SER A 286 -4.68 -15.00 11.09
N HIS A 287 -5.62 -14.15 10.65
CA HIS A 287 -6.98 -14.57 10.29
C HIS A 287 -7.07 -15.14 8.87
N GLU A 288 -6.16 -14.73 7.97
CA GLU A 288 -6.15 -15.18 6.58
C GLU A 288 -5.94 -16.69 6.44
N ILE A 289 -5.11 -17.31 7.30
CA ILE A 289 -4.88 -18.77 7.29
C ILE A 289 -6.17 -19.52 7.62
N TRP A 290 -6.96 -18.99 8.56
CA TRP A 290 -8.25 -19.59 8.93
C TRP A 290 -9.28 -19.48 7.81
N ILE A 291 -9.33 -18.33 7.14
CA ILE A 291 -10.20 -18.12 5.99
C ILE A 291 -9.80 -19.08 4.86
N ALA A 292 -8.51 -19.20 4.57
CA ALA A 292 -8.02 -20.13 3.56
C ALA A 292 -8.33 -21.59 3.90
N ALA A 293 -8.24 -21.98 5.17
CA ALA A 293 -8.66 -23.31 5.64
C ALA A 293 -10.17 -23.53 5.45
N GLY A 294 -11.00 -22.53 5.76
CA GLY A 294 -12.45 -22.58 5.49
C GLY A 294 -12.77 -22.77 4.01
N ARG A 295 -12.09 -22.01 3.14
CA ARG A 295 -12.27 -22.12 1.69
C ARG A 295 -11.84 -23.46 1.13
N LEU A 296 -10.73 -24.01 1.61
CA LEU A 296 -10.27 -25.35 1.20
C LEU A 296 -11.31 -26.42 1.57
N LEU A 297 -11.88 -26.35 2.78
CA LEU A 297 -12.93 -27.28 3.21
C LEU A 297 -14.22 -27.12 2.40
N GLU A 298 -14.59 -25.89 2.03
CA GLU A 298 -15.73 -25.65 1.13
C GLU A 298 -15.51 -26.25 -0.26
N GLN A 299 -14.32 -26.08 -0.83
CA GLN A 299 -13.97 -26.66 -2.13
C GLN A 299 -14.02 -28.19 -2.12
N GLU A 300 -13.55 -28.82 -1.04
CA GLU A 300 -13.66 -30.27 -0.88
C GLU A 300 -15.11 -30.75 -0.73
N ALA A 301 -15.93 -30.03 0.04
CA ALA A 301 -17.34 -30.36 0.23
C ALA A 301 -18.17 -30.20 -1.06
N GLU A 302 -17.80 -29.23 -1.90
CA GLU A 302 -18.41 -29.02 -3.22
C GLU A 302 -17.85 -30.01 -4.27
N SER A 303 -16.62 -30.49 -4.08
CA SER A 303 -16.00 -31.42 -5.03
C SER A 303 -16.87 -32.68 -5.17
N PRO A 304 -17.26 -33.04 -6.41
CA PRO A 304 -18.05 -34.23 -6.66
C PRO A 304 -17.14 -35.45 -6.52
N THR A 305 -16.90 -35.89 -5.29
CA THR A 305 -16.29 -37.19 -5.04
C THR A 305 -17.28 -38.28 -5.46
N CYS A 306 -16.79 -39.28 -6.22
CA CYS A 306 -17.50 -40.54 -6.43
C CYS A 306 -17.20 -41.42 -5.22
N PRO A 307 -18.18 -41.89 -4.42
CA PRO A 307 -19.64 -41.87 -4.61
C PRO A 307 -20.32 -40.61 -4.06
N PRO A 308 -21.54 -40.27 -4.50
CA PRO A 308 -22.25 -39.07 -4.06
C PRO A 308 -22.34 -39.06 -2.53
N ALA A 309 -21.63 -38.11 -1.91
CA ALA A 309 -21.70 -37.90 -0.48
C ALA A 309 -23.17 -37.77 -0.09
N SER A 310 -23.61 -38.63 0.82
CA SER A 310 -24.98 -38.58 1.34
C SER A 310 -25.28 -37.15 1.84
N PRO A 311 -26.53 -36.67 1.74
CA PRO A 311 -26.87 -35.31 2.19
C PRO A 311 -26.42 -35.02 3.63
N LYS A 312 -26.36 -36.06 4.47
CA LYS A 312 -25.83 -36.02 5.84
C LYS A 312 -24.32 -35.79 5.91
N GLN A 313 -23.53 -36.40 5.02
CA GLN A 313 -22.08 -36.19 4.95
C GLN A 313 -21.75 -34.77 4.50
N LYS A 314 -22.43 -34.27 3.45
CA LYS A 314 -22.27 -32.88 3.00
C LYS A 314 -22.64 -31.88 4.10
N ALA A 315 -23.74 -32.11 4.83
CA ALA A 315 -24.11 -31.25 5.96
C ALA A 315 -23.04 -31.25 7.07
N LYS A 316 -22.42 -32.41 7.35
CA LYS A 316 -21.37 -32.54 8.35
C LYS A 316 -20.06 -31.85 7.93
N GLU A 317 -19.72 -31.88 6.65
CA GLU A 317 -18.57 -31.16 6.09
C GLU A 317 -18.79 -29.64 6.13
N LEU A 318 -19.99 -29.17 5.80
CA LEU A 318 -20.36 -27.76 5.93
C LEU A 318 -20.36 -27.28 7.40
N GLU A 319 -20.74 -28.14 8.34
CA GLU A 319 -20.64 -27.85 9.77
C GLU A 319 -19.17 -27.70 10.22
N LEU A 320 -18.22 -28.38 9.56
CA LEU A 320 -16.80 -28.22 9.84
C LEU A 320 -16.29 -26.83 9.43
N VAL A 321 -16.83 -26.23 8.36
CA VAL A 321 -16.53 -24.85 7.94
C VAL A 321 -17.02 -23.84 8.99
N ASP A 322 -18.25 -24.03 9.50
CA ASP A 322 -18.81 -23.23 10.60
C ASP A 322 -17.92 -23.34 11.86
N LYS A 323 -17.54 -24.57 12.26
CA LYS A 323 -16.63 -24.81 13.40
C LYS A 323 -15.24 -24.21 13.22
N THR A 324 -14.71 -24.21 11.99
CA THR A 324 -13.40 -23.63 11.68
C THR A 324 -13.43 -22.11 11.85
N SER A 325 -14.52 -21.46 11.40
CA SER A 325 -14.71 -20.01 11.53
C SER A 325 -14.91 -19.59 13.00
N GLU A 326 -15.67 -20.34 13.79
CA GLU A 326 -15.79 -20.11 15.24
C GLU A 326 -14.45 -20.34 15.97
N GLY A 327 -13.70 -21.37 15.57
CA GLY A 327 -12.36 -21.64 16.04
C GLY A 327 -11.40 -20.48 15.77
N ALA A 328 -11.48 -19.88 14.58
CA ALA A 328 -10.70 -18.72 14.19
C ALA A 328 -10.91 -17.53 15.12
N VAL A 329 -12.18 -17.14 15.33
CA VAL A 329 -12.52 -16.02 16.22
C VAL A 329 -12.05 -16.28 17.66
N ARG A 330 -12.21 -17.52 18.15
CA ARG A 330 -11.80 -17.91 19.49
C ARG A 330 -10.28 -17.86 19.68
N ASP A 331 -9.52 -18.43 18.74
CA ASP A 331 -8.05 -18.47 18.83
C ASP A 331 -7.41 -17.10 18.60
N LEU A 332 -7.95 -16.27 17.70
CA LEU A 332 -7.47 -14.89 17.51
C LEU A 332 -7.71 -14.04 18.76
N ARG A 333 -8.85 -14.22 19.43
CA ARG A 333 -9.13 -13.57 20.71
C ARG A 333 -8.19 -14.02 21.83
N ARG A 334 -7.77 -15.29 21.84
CA ARG A 334 -6.76 -15.80 22.79
C ARG A 334 -5.38 -15.15 22.57
N HIS A 335 -4.99 -14.94 21.32
CA HIS A 335 -3.74 -14.26 20.96
C HIS A 335 -3.84 -12.72 20.98
N GLN A 336 -4.91 -12.18 21.56
CA GLN A 336 -5.19 -10.74 21.69
C GLN A 336 -5.29 -9.95 20.38
N VAL A 337 -5.50 -10.63 19.24
CA VAL A 337 -5.77 -9.97 17.96
C VAL A 337 -7.28 -9.72 17.86
N LEU A 338 -7.70 -8.54 18.29
CA LEU A 338 -9.12 -8.14 18.25
C LEU A 338 -9.45 -7.53 16.89
N LEU A 339 -9.82 -8.38 15.92
CA LEU A 339 -10.46 -7.90 14.70
C LEU A 339 -11.83 -7.34 15.03
N THR A 340 -12.11 -6.13 14.53
CA THR A 340 -13.44 -5.51 14.66
C THR A 340 -14.47 -6.25 13.81
N ARG A 341 -15.75 -6.21 14.22
CA ARG A 341 -16.88 -6.75 13.44
C ARG A 341 -16.85 -6.29 11.98
N LYS A 342 -16.56 -5.01 11.74
CA LYS A 342 -16.47 -4.44 10.38
C LYS A 342 -15.34 -5.03 9.54
N GLN A 343 -14.20 -5.37 10.14
CA GLN A 343 -13.10 -6.04 9.43
C GLN A 343 -13.48 -7.46 9.04
N TRP A 344 -14.13 -8.20 9.94
CA TRP A 344 -14.64 -9.55 9.62
C TRP A 344 -15.67 -9.55 8.49
N LEU A 345 -16.60 -8.59 8.50
CA LEU A 345 -17.57 -8.45 7.41
C LEU A 345 -16.89 -8.11 6.08
N LYS A 346 -15.86 -7.25 6.06
CA LYS A 346 -15.07 -6.99 4.85
C LYS A 346 -14.36 -8.24 4.32
N GLU A 347 -13.80 -9.07 5.20
CA GLU A 347 -13.20 -10.34 4.80
C GLU A 347 -14.26 -11.33 4.27
N ALA A 348 -15.47 -11.34 4.82
CA ALA A 348 -16.59 -12.12 4.29
C ALA A 348 -17.00 -11.64 2.88
N GLU A 349 -17.11 -10.32 2.68
CA GLU A 349 -17.37 -9.73 1.35
C GLU A 349 -16.28 -10.10 0.33
N LYS A 350 -15.03 -10.23 0.77
CA LYS A 350 -13.90 -10.69 -0.06
C LYS A 350 -14.01 -12.17 -0.39
N CYS A 351 -14.38 -13.02 0.56
CA CYS A 351 -14.68 -14.44 0.31
C CYS A 351 -15.81 -14.65 -0.70
N GLU A 352 -16.86 -13.81 -0.64
CA GLU A 352 -17.95 -13.87 -1.62
C GLU A 352 -17.46 -13.50 -3.03
N LEU A 353 -16.64 -12.45 -3.15
CA LEU A 353 -16.04 -12.06 -4.44
C LEU A 353 -15.15 -13.15 -5.04
N GLU A 354 -14.44 -13.90 -4.19
CA GLU A 354 -13.59 -15.01 -4.61
C GLU A 354 -14.38 -16.32 -4.91
N GLY A 355 -15.70 -16.32 -4.76
CA GLY A 355 -16.57 -17.46 -5.10
C GLY A 355 -16.68 -18.53 -4.01
N SER A 356 -16.45 -18.18 -2.74
CA SER A 356 -16.58 -19.09 -1.58
C SER A 356 -17.75 -18.66 -0.66
N PRO A 357 -19.01 -18.87 -1.09
CA PRO A 357 -20.18 -18.40 -0.36
C PRO A 357 -20.37 -19.06 1.01
N ARG A 358 -20.07 -20.35 1.18
CA ARG A 358 -20.26 -21.07 2.46
C ARG A 358 -19.31 -20.57 3.54
N THR A 359 -18.06 -20.33 3.17
CA THR A 359 -17.06 -19.73 4.08
C THR A 359 -17.49 -18.32 4.48
N CYS A 360 -18.04 -17.54 3.54
CA CYS A 360 -18.64 -16.24 3.85
C CYS A 360 -19.78 -16.37 4.87
N GLU A 361 -20.73 -17.29 4.69
CA GLU A 361 -21.82 -17.47 5.66
C GLU A 361 -21.29 -17.84 7.05
N ALA A 362 -20.27 -18.70 7.11
CA ALA A 362 -19.67 -19.16 8.36
C ALA A 362 -19.01 -18.01 9.13
N ILE A 363 -18.24 -17.15 8.42
CA ILE A 363 -17.63 -15.96 9.01
C ILE A 363 -18.70 -15.01 9.54
N VAL A 364 -19.75 -14.75 8.76
CA VAL A 364 -20.86 -13.86 9.15
C VAL A 364 -21.57 -14.40 10.40
N LYS A 365 -21.94 -15.69 10.42
CA LYS A 365 -22.58 -16.31 11.61
C LYS A 365 -21.72 -16.20 12.87
N ALA A 366 -20.40 -16.37 12.74
CA ALA A 366 -19.49 -16.30 13.88
C ALA A 366 -19.28 -14.86 14.40
N THR A 367 -19.48 -13.84 13.56
CA THR A 367 -19.03 -12.47 13.83
C THR A 367 -20.16 -11.44 13.96
N VAL A 368 -21.35 -11.68 13.41
CA VAL A 368 -22.48 -10.73 13.43
C VAL A 368 -22.95 -10.37 14.84
N ALA A 369 -22.87 -11.31 15.78
CA ALA A 369 -23.24 -11.07 17.17
C ALA A 369 -22.11 -10.47 18.03
N MET A 370 -20.90 -10.28 17.47
CA MET A 370 -19.77 -9.71 18.21
C MET A 370 -19.97 -8.21 18.42
N ASP A 371 -19.75 -7.77 19.67
CA ASP A 371 -19.71 -6.36 20.06
C ASP A 371 -20.99 -5.56 19.74
N VAL A 372 -22.15 -6.23 19.71
CA VAL A 372 -23.47 -5.60 19.53
C VAL A 372 -24.36 -5.84 20.75
N GLU A 373 -24.85 -4.74 21.35
CA GLU A 373 -25.79 -4.77 22.46
C GLU A 373 -27.15 -5.34 22.02
N GLU A 374 -27.84 -6.04 22.92
CA GLU A 374 -29.06 -6.79 22.57
C GLU A 374 -30.19 -5.91 22.05
N GLU A 375 -30.23 -4.65 22.49
CA GLU A 375 -31.22 -3.65 22.10
C GLU A 375 -30.97 -3.15 20.66
N ASP A 376 -29.71 -2.96 20.27
CA ASP A 376 -29.31 -2.38 18.98
C ASP A 376 -29.04 -3.45 17.88
N ARG A 377 -29.13 -4.74 18.22
CA ARG A 377 -28.90 -5.87 17.28
C ARG A 377 -29.73 -5.74 16.01
N PHE A 378 -31.00 -5.36 16.15
CA PHE A 378 -31.91 -5.29 15.02
C PHE A 378 -31.48 -4.23 14.01
N ASP A 379 -31.34 -2.98 14.45
CA ASP A 379 -30.99 -1.87 13.56
C ASP A 379 -29.60 -2.07 12.96
N THR A 380 -28.63 -2.49 13.79
CA THR A 380 -27.26 -2.74 13.33
C THR A 380 -27.20 -3.80 12.23
N TRP A 381 -27.89 -4.94 12.40
CA TRP A 381 -27.86 -6.02 11.41
C TRP A 381 -28.62 -5.67 10.13
N VAL A 382 -29.68 -4.87 10.23
CA VAL A 382 -30.42 -4.37 9.07
C VAL A 382 -29.55 -3.41 8.27
N ASP A 383 -28.88 -2.47 8.94
CA ASP A 383 -27.95 -1.52 8.32
C ASP A 383 -26.76 -2.23 7.68
N ASP A 384 -26.21 -3.27 8.32
CA ASP A 384 -25.12 -4.07 7.77
C ASP A 384 -25.57 -4.81 6.49
N ALA A 385 -26.79 -5.35 6.49
CA ALA A 385 -27.36 -6.02 5.32
C ALA A 385 -27.62 -5.03 4.16
N GLU A 386 -28.14 -3.83 4.44
CA GLU A 386 -28.31 -2.76 3.44
C GLU A 386 -26.96 -2.30 2.89
N ALA A 387 -25.95 -2.15 3.75
CA ALA A 387 -24.62 -1.75 3.35
C ALA A 387 -23.96 -2.81 2.45
N ALA A 388 -24.18 -4.11 2.73
CA ALA A 388 -23.71 -5.20 1.88
C ALA A 388 -24.46 -5.24 0.54
N GLU A 389 -25.78 -5.03 0.55
CA GLU A 389 -26.62 -4.94 -0.65
C GLU A 389 -26.21 -3.77 -1.55
N ALA A 390 -25.96 -2.59 -0.97
CA ALA A 390 -25.46 -1.42 -1.70
C ALA A 390 -24.09 -1.66 -2.37
N ARG A 391 -23.28 -2.60 -1.84
CA ARG A 391 -22.01 -3.03 -2.44
C ARG A 391 -22.17 -4.20 -3.43
N GLY A 392 -23.38 -4.71 -3.62
CA GLY A 392 -23.66 -5.89 -4.45
C GLY A 392 -23.14 -7.20 -3.86
N ARG A 393 -23.05 -7.31 -2.54
CA ARG A 393 -22.62 -8.52 -1.80
C ARG A 393 -23.85 -9.25 -1.26
N VAL A 394 -24.44 -10.05 -2.13
CA VAL A 394 -25.77 -10.64 -2.02
C VAL A 394 -25.76 -11.81 -1.02
N GLY A 395 -24.69 -12.59 -0.99
CA GLY A 395 -24.47 -13.69 -0.05
C GLY A 395 -24.29 -13.20 1.39
N VAL A 396 -23.48 -12.16 1.62
CA VAL A 396 -23.35 -11.52 2.94
C VAL A 396 -24.70 -10.98 3.41
N ALA A 397 -25.41 -10.21 2.57
CA ALA A 397 -26.71 -9.65 2.95
C ALA A 397 -27.74 -10.75 3.31
N ARG A 398 -27.83 -11.82 2.50
CA ARG A 398 -28.72 -12.96 2.75
C ARG A 398 -28.42 -13.64 4.08
N THR A 399 -27.14 -13.85 4.39
CA THR A 399 -26.73 -14.56 5.61
C THR A 399 -26.97 -13.75 6.87
N VAL A 400 -26.72 -12.43 6.82
CA VAL A 400 -27.04 -11.50 7.91
C VAL A 400 -28.55 -11.48 8.17
N LEU A 401 -29.38 -11.34 7.11
CA LEU A 401 -30.83 -11.37 7.24
C LEU A 401 -31.34 -12.73 7.74
N GLY A 402 -30.78 -13.83 7.24
CA GLY A 402 -31.10 -15.18 7.70
C GLY A 402 -30.77 -15.39 9.18
N TYR A 403 -29.66 -14.84 9.66
CA TYR A 403 -29.30 -14.86 11.08
C TYR A 403 -30.26 -14.00 11.91
N ALA A 404 -30.57 -12.79 11.44
CA ALA A 404 -31.52 -11.89 12.10
C ALA A 404 -32.92 -12.52 12.24
N LEU A 405 -33.38 -13.27 11.25
CA LEU A 405 -34.68 -13.96 11.28
C LEU A 405 -34.73 -15.12 12.29
N ARG A 406 -33.61 -15.82 12.52
CA ARG A 406 -33.53 -16.86 13.56
C ARG A 406 -33.66 -16.26 14.96
N VAL A 407 -33.12 -15.07 15.18
CA VAL A 407 -33.17 -14.37 16.47
C VAL A 407 -34.49 -13.63 16.67
N PHE A 408 -35.05 -13.02 15.61
CA PHE A 408 -36.27 -12.22 15.66
C PHE A 408 -37.37 -12.75 14.70
N PRO A 409 -37.94 -13.94 14.96
CA PRO A 409 -38.92 -14.56 14.06
C PRO A 409 -40.23 -13.75 13.94
N GLY A 410 -40.59 -12.95 14.95
CA GLY A 410 -41.86 -12.22 15.01
C GLY A 410 -41.90 -10.88 14.25
N ARG A 411 -40.78 -10.38 13.71
CA ARG A 411 -40.75 -9.04 13.09
C ARG A 411 -41.08 -9.10 11.61
N ARG A 412 -42.30 -8.67 11.26
CA ARG A 412 -42.80 -8.58 9.88
C ARG A 412 -41.91 -7.76 8.93
N ALA A 413 -41.17 -6.77 9.45
CA ALA A 413 -40.27 -5.95 8.64
C ALA A 413 -39.13 -6.76 7.99
N LEU A 414 -38.52 -7.69 8.72
CA LEU A 414 -37.46 -8.57 8.18
C LEU A 414 -38.02 -9.53 7.14
N TRP A 415 -39.20 -10.10 7.39
CA TRP A 415 -39.88 -10.98 6.45
C TRP A 415 -40.26 -10.25 5.16
N ARG A 416 -40.78 -9.02 5.25
CA ARG A 416 -41.06 -8.19 4.07
C ARG A 416 -39.79 -7.90 3.28
N LYS A 417 -38.70 -7.54 3.96
CA LYS A 417 -37.43 -7.25 3.31
C LYS A 417 -36.82 -8.47 2.62
N LEU A 418 -36.86 -9.63 3.29
CA LEU A 418 -36.45 -10.91 2.70
C LEU A 418 -37.34 -11.27 1.50
N MET A 419 -38.67 -11.09 1.59
CA MET A 419 -39.57 -11.38 0.47
C MET A 419 -39.35 -10.46 -0.72
N ILE A 420 -39.21 -9.16 -0.49
CA ILE A 420 -38.86 -8.17 -1.54
C ILE A 420 -37.55 -8.60 -2.21
N TRP A 421 -36.55 -8.96 -1.41
CA TRP A 421 -35.26 -9.41 -1.91
C TRP A 421 -35.36 -10.71 -2.73
N ILE A 422 -36.09 -11.72 -2.24
CA ILE A 422 -36.36 -12.97 -2.98
C ILE A 422 -37.07 -12.64 -4.30
N GLN A 423 -38.05 -11.74 -4.30
CA GLN A 423 -38.86 -11.43 -5.46
C GLN A 423 -38.08 -10.64 -6.53
N ILE A 424 -37.25 -9.67 -6.11
CA ILE A 424 -36.35 -8.92 -7.00
C ILE A 424 -35.32 -9.86 -7.63
N PHE A 425 -34.70 -10.76 -6.84
CA PHE A 425 -33.70 -11.68 -7.37
C PHE A 425 -34.28 -12.82 -8.22
N HIS A 426 -35.48 -13.32 -7.88
CA HIS A 426 -36.16 -14.30 -8.72
C HIS A 426 -36.58 -13.69 -10.06
N LEU A 427 -36.99 -12.40 -10.08
CA LEU A 427 -37.18 -11.66 -11.33
C LEU A 427 -35.87 -11.49 -12.10
N HIS A 428 -34.76 -11.15 -11.44
CA HIS A 428 -33.47 -10.94 -12.09
C HIS A 428 -32.88 -12.24 -12.66
N LEU A 429 -33.05 -13.37 -11.95
CA LEU A 429 -32.67 -14.71 -12.42
C LEU A 429 -33.56 -15.15 -13.58
N CYS A 430 -34.87 -14.89 -13.52
CA CYS A 430 -35.79 -15.14 -14.63
C CYS A 430 -35.46 -14.26 -15.86
N LEU A 431 -35.14 -12.98 -15.68
CA LEU A 431 -34.72 -12.07 -16.75
C LEU A 431 -33.38 -12.48 -17.37
N HIS A 432 -32.42 -12.97 -16.58
CA HIS A 432 -31.15 -13.46 -17.11
C HIS A 432 -31.30 -14.78 -17.89
N VAL A 433 -32.17 -15.68 -17.42
CA VAL A 433 -32.51 -16.92 -18.15
C VAL A 433 -33.30 -16.60 -19.42
N LEU A 434 -34.26 -15.67 -19.38
CA LEU A 434 -34.99 -15.19 -20.56
C LEU A 434 -34.06 -14.48 -21.56
N SER A 435 -33.11 -13.68 -21.10
CA SER A 435 -32.12 -13.01 -21.95
C SER A 435 -31.15 -14.01 -22.59
N CYS A 436 -30.68 -15.03 -21.86
CA CYS A 436 -29.81 -16.07 -22.42
C CYS A 436 -30.55 -16.96 -23.44
N VAL A 437 -31.84 -17.26 -23.20
CA VAL A 437 -32.68 -17.98 -24.16
C VAL A 437 -32.95 -17.14 -25.42
N TYR A 438 -33.10 -15.82 -25.29
CA TYR A 438 -33.26 -14.94 -26.45
C TYR A 438 -31.97 -14.75 -27.29
N THR A 439 -30.78 -14.76 -26.67
CA THR A 439 -29.51 -14.59 -27.40
C THR A 439 -29.00 -15.84 -28.13
N VAL A 440 -29.46 -17.04 -27.76
CA VAL A 440 -29.08 -18.30 -28.46
C VAL A 440 -30.08 -18.62 -29.59
N GLY A 441 -31.20 -17.90 -29.66
CA GLY A 441 -32.25 -18.07 -30.67
C GLY A 441 -32.30 -17.00 -31.77
N SER A 442 -31.24 -16.20 -31.97
CA SER A 442 -31.10 -15.27 -33.11
C SER A 442 -29.89 -15.59 -33.96
#